data_AF-A0A5K1FWT3-F1
#
_entry.id   AF-A0A5K1FWT3-F1
#
_cell.length_a   1.000
_cell.length_b   1.000
_cell.length_c   1.000
_cell.angle_alpha   90.00
_cell.angle_beta   90.00
_cell.angle_gamma   90.00
#
_symmetry.space_group_name_H-M   'P 1'
#
loop_
_entity.id
_entity.type
_entity.pdbx_description
1 polymer ?
#
loop_
_entity_poly.entity_id
_entity_poly.type
_entity_poly.pdbx_seq_one_letter_code
_entity_poly.pdbx_strand_id
1 'polypeptide(L)' 'GLYGHGVTLDKLKDFHRRRLQVLVEAGPDLLAFETIPNKLEAQ' A
#
# COMPACT_ATOMS: atom_id res chain seq x y z
N GLY A 1 -10.79 -0.53 -8.22
CA GLY A 1 -11.40 -0.24 -6.93
C GLY A 1 -11.85 1.20 -6.94
N LEU A 2 -13.12 1.46 -6.62
CA LEU A 2 -13.62 2.83 -6.43
C LEU A 2 -13.44 3.20 -4.95
N TYR A 3 -12.54 4.14 -4.66
CA TYR A 3 -12.23 4.56 -3.28
C TYR A 3 -12.95 5.83 -2.84
N GLY A 4 -13.86 6.33 -3.68
CA GLY A 4 -14.54 7.60 -3.45
C GLY A 4 -13.67 8.82 -3.77
N HIS A 5 -14.30 10.00 -3.78
CA HIS A 5 -13.68 11.25 -4.25
C HIS A 5 -12.61 11.83 -3.32
N GLY A 6 -12.50 11.33 -2.08
CA GLY A 6 -11.62 11.89 -1.05
C GLY A 6 -10.29 11.15 -0.86
N VAL A 7 -10.02 10.09 -1.63
CA VAL A 7 -8.81 9.29 -1.49
C VAL A 7 -7.72 9.82 -2.43
N THR A 8 -6.59 10.20 -1.82
CA THR A 8 -5.41 10.72 -2.51
C THR A 8 -4.28 9.69 -2.46
N LEU A 9 -3.26 9.87 -3.29
CA LEU A 9 -2.07 9.01 -3.27
C LEU A 9 -1.39 9.01 -1.90
N ASP A 10 -1.29 10.17 -1.25
CA ASP A 10 -0.68 10.30 0.09
C ASP A 10 -1.46 9.50 1.13
N LYS A 11 -2.80 9.55 1.09
CA LYS A 11 -3.63 8.75 1.99
C LYS A 11 -3.41 7.25 1.80
N LEU A 12 -3.23 6.79 0.57
CA LEU A 12 -2.94 5.39 0.27
C LEU A 12 -1.54 4.98 0.78
N LYS A 13 -0.54 5.83 0.57
CA LYS A 13 0.82 5.60 1.08
C LYS A 13 0.85 5.54 2.61
N ASP A 14 0.19 6.47 3.27
CA ASP A 14 0.12 6.49 4.74
C ASP A 14 -0.67 5.31 5.30
N PHE A 15 -1.72 4.87 4.60
CA PHE A 15 -2.45 3.65 4.94
C PHE A 15 -1.55 2.40 4.92
N HIS A 16 -0.66 2.26 3.94
CA HIS A 16 0.25 1.10 3.86
C HIS A 16 1.51 1.21 4.73
N ARG A 17 1.95 2.42 5.08
CA ARG A 17 3.25 2.70 5.73
C ARG A 17 3.53 1.83 6.95
N ARG A 18 2.59 1.75 7.89
CA ARG A 18 2.82 0.99 9.13
C ARG A 18 2.96 -0.50 8.87
N ARG A 19 2.15 -1.08 7.97
CA ARG A 19 2.24 -2.49 7.59
C ARG A 19 3.59 -2.82 6.96
N LEU A 20 4.08 -1.95 6.08
CA LEU A 20 5.36 -2.14 5.42
C LEU A 20 6.53 -2.04 6.40
N GLN A 21 6.49 -1.11 7.37
CA GLN A 21 7.51 -1.04 8.42
C GLN A 21 7.62 -2.36 9.17
N VAL A 22 6.49 -2.91 9.62
CA VAL A 22 6.48 -4.19 10.35
C VAL A 22 7.03 -5.32 9.50
N LEU A 23 6.65 -5.39 8.21
CA LEU A 23 7.14 -6.43 7.33
C LEU A 23 8.63 -6.27 7.03
N VAL A 24 9.13 -5.06 6.80
CA VAL A 24 10.57 -4.81 6.55
C VAL A 24 11.40 -5.14 7.79
N GLU A 25 10.94 -4.76 8.98
CA GLU A 25 11.63 -5.07 10.24
C GLU A 25 11.74 -6.58 10.50
N ALA A 26 10.83 -7.39 9.94
CA ALA A 26 10.90 -8.86 10.01
C ALA A 26 11.95 -9.48 9.07
N GLY A 27 12.61 -8.68 8.22
CA GLY A 27 13.70 -9.12 7.33
C GLY A 27 13.33 -10.08 6.19
N PRO A 28 12.21 -9.89 5.46
CA PRO A 28 11.86 -10.74 4.32
C PRO A 28 12.78 -10.49 3.14
N ASP A 29 13.02 -11.52 2.33
CA ASP A 29 13.79 -11.39 1.09
C ASP A 29 13.07 -10.51 0.05
N LEU A 30 11.73 -10.61 -0.01
CA LEU A 30 10.88 -9.89 -0.96
C LEU A 30 9.53 -9.53 -0.32
N LEU A 31 8.94 -8.41 -0.76
CA LEU A 31 7.58 -8.01 -0.40
C LEU A 31 6.65 -8.19 -1.61
N ALA A 32 5.63 -9.04 -1.45
CA ALA A 32 4.60 -9.21 -2.47
C ALA A 32 3.44 -8.25 -2.22
N PHE A 33 3.13 -7.43 -3.21
CA PHE A 33 1.95 -6.57 -3.24
C PHE A 33 0.95 -7.19 -4.22
N GLU A 34 -0.06 -7.85 -3.68
CA GLU A 34 -1.03 -8.62 -4.46
C GLU A 34 -2.44 -8.06 -4.36
N THR A 35 -3.29 -8.45 -5.31
CA THR A 35 -4.71 -8.07 -5.35
C THR A 35 -4.92 -6.55 -5.22
N ILE A 36 -4.07 -5.76 -5.87
CA ILE A 36 -4.20 -4.30 -5.86
C ILE A 36 -5.42 -3.92 -6.71
N PRO A 37 -6.52 -3.42 -6.10
CA PRO A 37 -7.76 -3.21 -6.84
C PRO A 37 -7.70 -1.98 -7.74
N ASN A 38 -6.77 -1.05 -7.53
CA ASN A 38 -6.66 0.19 -8.29
C ASN A 38 -5.20 0.52 -8.62
N LYS A 39 -4.96 0.87 -9.90
CA LYS A 39 -3.63 1.26 -10.39
C LYS A 39 -2.96 2.39 -9.60
N LEU A 40 -3.73 3.28 -8.97
CA LEU A 40 -3.20 4.38 -8.16
C LEU A 40 -2.42 3.89 -6.93
N GLU A 41 -2.73 2.71 -6.40
CA GLU A 41 -1.97 2.11 -5.29
C GLU A 41 -0.69 1.41 -5.75
N ALA A 42 -0.58 1.11 -7.05
CA ALA A 42 0.58 0.47 -7.64
C ALA A 42 1.60 1.48 -8.24
N GLN A 43 1.36 2.78 -8.06
CA GLN A 43 2.26 3.88 -8.47
C GLN A 43 3.13 4.36 -7.32
#